data_AF-A0A8C4LAQ0-F1
#
_entry.id   AF-A0A8C4LAQ0-F1
#
_cell.length_a   1.000
_cell.length_b   1.000
_cell.length_c   1.000
_cell.angle_alpha   90.00
_cell.angle_beta   90.00
_cell.angle_gamma   90.00
#
_symmetry.space_group_name_H-M   'P 1'
#
loop_
_entity.id
_entity.type
_entity.pdbx_description
1 polymer ?
#
loop_
_entity_poly.entity_id
_entity_poly.type
_entity_poly.pdbx_seq_one_letter_code
_entity_poly.pdbx_strand_id
1 'polypeptide(L)' 'MLRYQTWEKLSQAAEKAYCADPWKMHVVLKCRHSDGSLCIKVTDDLVCLVNLKMSYQDRLILP' A
#
# COMPACT_ATOMS: atom_id res chain seq x y z
N MET A 1 -10.41 -6.53 6.70
CA MET A 1 -9.15 -6.16 6.02
C MET A 1 -9.47 -5.89 4.56
N LEU A 2 -9.31 -4.64 4.10
CA LEU A 2 -9.65 -4.27 2.73
C LEU A 2 -8.41 -4.42 1.85
N ARG A 3 -8.56 -5.08 0.69
CA ARG A 3 -7.48 -5.33 -0.24
C ARG A 3 -7.76 -4.62 -1.56
N TYR A 4 -6.90 -3.67 -1.94
CA TYR A 4 -7.03 -2.97 -3.22
C TYR A 4 -6.30 -3.73 -4.32
N GLN A 5 -6.90 -3.86 -5.50
CA GLN A 5 -6.26 -4.58 -6.62
C GLN A 5 -5.30 -3.69 -7.43
N THR A 6 -5.45 -2.37 -7.34
CA THR A 6 -4.63 -1.39 -8.08
C THR A 6 -4.01 -0.37 -7.14
N TRP A 7 -2.87 0.19 -7.56
CA TRP A 7 -2.15 1.24 -6.82
C TRP A 7 -3.01 2.49 -6.68
N GLU A 8 -3.68 2.91 -7.75
CA GLU A 8 -4.48 4.14 -7.78
C GLU A 8 -5.60 4.15 -6.72
N LYS A 9 -6.29 3.02 -6.54
CA LYS A 9 -7.35 2.91 -5.53
C LYS A 9 -6.77 2.93 -4.11
N LEU A 10 -5.58 2.37 -3.93
CA LEU A 10 -4.90 2.38 -2.63
C LEU A 10 -4.38 3.78 -2.32
N SER A 11 -3.73 4.45 -3.25
CA SER A 11 -3.20 5.80 -3.06
C SER A 11 -4.32 6.79 -2.74
N GLN A 12 -5.41 6.75 -3.52
CA GLN A 12 -6.56 7.62 -3.29
C GLN A 12 -7.21 7.41 -1.92
N ALA A 13 -7.34 6.14 -1.49
CA ALA A 13 -7.89 5.83 -0.17
C ALA A 13 -6.93 6.24 0.97
N ALA A 14 -5.62 6.06 0.78
CA ALA A 14 -4.60 6.45 1.74
C ALA A 14 -4.53 7.98 1.90
N GLU A 15 -4.58 8.73 0.80
CA GLU A 15 -4.63 10.20 0.81
C GLU A 15 -5.87 10.71 1.54
N LYS A 16 -7.05 10.13 1.24
CA LYS A 16 -8.30 10.49 1.92
C LYS A 16 -8.24 10.23 3.43
N ALA A 17 -7.67 9.09 3.83
CA ALA A 17 -7.52 8.75 5.24
C ALA A 17 -6.48 9.64 5.95
N TYR A 18 -5.37 9.99 5.28
CA TYR A 18 -4.38 10.92 5.82
C TYR A 18 -4.96 12.32 6.05
N CYS A 19 -5.80 12.82 5.13
CA CYS A 19 -6.52 14.09 5.30
C CYS A 19 -7.54 14.05 6.44
N ALA A 20 -8.04 12.87 6.82
CA ALA A 20 -9.03 12.73 7.88
C ALA A 20 -8.39 12.77 9.28
N ASP A 21 -7.33 12.01 9.51
CA ASP A 21 -6.56 12.06 10.76
C ASP A 21 -5.11 11.61 10.53
N PRO A 22 -4.17 12.55 10.32
CA PRO A 22 -2.79 12.20 9.99
C PRO A 22 -2.06 11.55 11.17
N TRP A 23 -2.52 11.74 12.40
CA TRP A 23 -1.84 11.26 13.61
C TRP A 23 -2.11 9.79 13.90
N LYS A 24 -3.23 9.25 13.41
CA LYS A 24 -3.55 7.82 13.51
C LYS A 24 -2.96 7.01 12.37
N MET A 25 -2.38 7.66 11.36
CA MET A 25 -2.00 7.01 10.12
C MET A 25 -0.61 6.35 10.22
N HIS A 26 -0.57 5.04 9.95
CA HIS A 26 0.65 4.24 9.95
C HIS A 26 0.86 3.59 8.57
N VAL A 27 2.04 3.81 8.00
CA VAL A 27 2.45 3.21 6.73
C VAL A 27 3.59 2.24 6.97
N VAL A 28 3.43 0.99 6.52
CA VAL A 28 4.42 -0.07 6.64
C VAL A 28 4.79 -0.56 5.24
N LEU A 29 6.09 -0.45 4.93
CA LEU A 29 6.69 -1.01 3.73
C LEU A 29 7.48 -2.27 4.09
N LYS A 30 7.15 -3.40 3.46
CA LYS A 30 7.91 -4.65 3.60
C LYS A 30 8.46 -5.07 2.24
N CYS A 31 9.79 -5.04 2.12
CA CYS A 31 10.50 -5.58 0.96
C CYS A 31 11.07 -6.96 1.32
N ARG A 32 10.72 -7.97 0.53
CA ARG A 32 11.31 -9.31 0.63
C ARG A 32 12.06 -9.59 -0.66
N HIS A 33 13.35 -9.24 -0.65
CA HIS A 33 14.23 -9.36 -1.81
C HIS A 33 14.31 -10.81 -2.34
N SER A 34 14.39 -11.79 -1.44
CA SER A 34 14.43 -13.22 -1.79
C SER A 34 13.21 -13.70 -2.58
N ASP A 35 12.06 -13.07 -2.37
CA ASP A 35 10.80 -13.39 -3.07
C ASP A 35 10.53 -12.43 -4.23
N GLY A 36 11.40 -11.44 -4.43
CA GLY A 36 11.18 -10.35 -5.36
C GLY A 36 9.88 -9.58 -5.11
N SER A 37 9.41 -9.50 -3.86
CA SER A 37 8.11 -8.91 -3.53
C SER A 37 8.23 -7.67 -2.66
N LEU A 38 7.40 -6.67 -2.97
CA LEU A 38 7.15 -5.52 -2.13
C LEU A 38 5.73 -5.63 -1.55
N CYS A 39 5.50 -5.11 -0.35
CA CYS A 39 4.17 -5.02 0.24
C CYS A 39 4.03 -3.69 0.94
N ILE A 40 2.98 -2.95 0.58
CA ILE A 40 2.62 -1.68 1.19
C ILE A 40 1.33 -1.89 1.99
N LYS A 41 1.40 -1.54 3.26
CA LYS A 41 0.26 -1.55 4.18
C LYS A 41 0.06 -0.15 4.75
N VAL A 42 -1.13 0.40 4.58
CA VAL A 42 -1.55 1.66 5.15
C VAL A 42 -2.66 1.36 6.15
N THR A 43 -2.58 1.88 7.36
CA THR A 43 -3.56 1.58 8.40
C THR A 43 -3.73 2.74 9.37
N ASP A 44 -4.95 2.98 9.83
CA ASP A 44 -5.30 3.91 10.89
C ASP A 44 -5.82 3.18 12.16
N ASP A 45 -5.28 1.97 12.38
CA ASP A 45 -5.75 0.93 13.33
C ASP A 45 -7.20 0.42 13.15
N LEU A 46 -8.04 1.10 12.37
CA LEU A 46 -9.42 0.69 12.06
C LEU A 46 -9.52 0.02 10.68
N VAL A 47 -8.79 0.54 9.70
CA VAL A 47 -8.85 0.14 8.30
C VAL A 47 -7.47 -0.23 7.82
N CYS A 48 -7.24 -1.54 7.70
CA CYS A 48 -6.00 -2.05 7.10
C CYS A 48 -6.17 -2.13 5.57
N LEU A 49 -5.52 -1.19 4.87
CA LEU A 49 -5.39 -1.16 3.41
C LEU A 49 -4.10 -1.87 3.03
N VAL A 50 -4.23 -3.02 2.38
CA VAL A 50 -3.08 -3.79 1.90
C VAL A 50 -3.22 -3.97 0.41
N ASN A 51 -2.24 -3.50 -0.37
CA ASN A 51 -1.70 -4.27 -1.49
C ASN A 51 -0.62 -3.53 -2.28
N LEU A 52 0.40 -4.29 -2.66
CA LEU A 52 0.65 -4.67 -4.05
C LEU A 52 1.87 -5.57 -3.97
N LYS A 53 1.69 -6.88 -4.13
CA LYS A 53 2.83 -7.73 -4.46
C LYS A 53 3.29 -7.29 -5.86
N MET A 54 4.14 -6.27 -5.91
CA MET A 54 4.89 -5.94 -7.09
C MET A 54 6.01 -6.95 -7.16
N SER A 55 5.95 -7.80 -8.18
CA SER A 55 7.11 -8.60 -8.58
C SER A 55 8.12 -7.63 -9.21
N TYR A 56 9.43 -7.86 -9.09
CA TYR A 56 10.43 -6.99 -9.75
C TYR A 56 10.20 -6.86 -11.27
N GLN A 57 9.53 -7.84 -11.89
CA GLN A 57 9.11 -7.82 -13.30
C GLN A 57 8.03 -6.76 -13.61
N ASP A 58 7.18 -6.37 -12.64
CA ASP A 58 6.17 -5.32 -12.80
C ASP A 58 6.75 -3.90 -12.85
N ARG A 59 8.04 -3.72 -12.48
CA ARG A 59 8.71 -2.39 -12.56
C ARG A 59 8.96 -1.90 -14.00
N LEU A 60 8.77 -2.75 -15.02
CA LEU A 60 8.89 -2.33 -16.42
C LEU A 60 7.62 -1.64 -16.95
N ILE A 61 6.57 -1.51 -16.12
CA ILE A 61 5.30 -0.85 -16.49
C ILE A 61 4.99 0.27 -15.47
N LEU A 62 5.94 1.16 -15.23
CA LEU A 62 5.65 2.48 -14.68
C LEU A 62 6.44 3.48 -15.55
N PRO A 63 5.77 4.42 -16.24
CA PRO A 63 6.44 5.47 -17.00
C PRO A 63 7.26 6.41 -16.10
#